data_AF-A0A7C4XNN3-F1
#
_entry.id   AF-A0A7C4XNN3-F1
#
_cell.length_a   1.000
_cell.length_b   1.000
_cell.length_c   1.000
_cell.angle_alpha   90.00
_cell.angle_beta   90.00
_cell.angle_gamma   90.00
#
_symmetry.space_group_name_H-M   'P 1'
#
loop_
_entity.id
_entity.type
_entity.pdbx_description
1 polymer ?
#
loop_
_entity_poly.entity_id
_entity_poly.type
_entity_poly.pdbx_seq_one_letter_code
_entity_poly.pdbx_strand_id
1 'polypeptide(L)'
;MQLSPTRYVKIEGTEVTVVVTSAEEAKAAIKELKHKKKEYAWLKKAITRQIQAVERSKKRMRPAKKPRGQTWLARVASVVGDLTRGPEIIRAGVAAGELPAMRRECKTIDDILHNLDSAVLQVEGRLLHHSF
;
A
#
# COMPACT_ATOMS: atom_id res chain seq x y z
N MET A 1 -4.56 -10.92 -0.46
CA MET A 1 -5.98 -10.58 -0.26
C MET A 1 -6.67 -10.78 -1.60
N GLN A 2 -7.68 -11.64 -1.66
CA GLN A 2 -8.43 -11.86 -2.89
C GLN A 2 -9.49 -10.76 -3.00
N LEU A 3 -9.43 -9.96 -4.05
CA LEU A 3 -10.41 -8.91 -4.32
C LEU A 3 -11.75 -9.57 -4.67
N SER A 4 -12.87 -8.99 -4.22
CA SER A 4 -14.21 -9.52 -4.52
C SER A 4 -14.47 -9.61 -6.04
N PRO A 5 -15.18 -10.62 -6.55
CA PRO A 5 -15.57 -10.63 -7.95
C PRO A 5 -16.53 -9.46 -8.25
N THR A 6 -16.37 -8.84 -9.40
CA THR A 6 -17.22 -7.75 -9.90
C THR A 6 -17.99 -8.17 -11.14
N ARG A 7 -19.20 -7.64 -11.29
CA ARG A 7 -20.09 -7.99 -12.41
C ARG A 7 -20.00 -6.98 -13.55
N TYR A 8 -19.83 -5.70 -13.22
CA TYR A 8 -19.86 -4.61 -14.21
C TYR A 8 -18.50 -3.93 -14.40
N VAL A 9 -17.55 -4.21 -13.50
CA VAL A 9 -16.23 -3.57 -13.46
C VAL A 9 -15.16 -4.60 -13.75
N LYS A 10 -14.25 -4.27 -14.66
CA LYS A 10 -13.02 -5.03 -14.92
C LYS A 10 -11.81 -4.16 -14.62
N ILE A 11 -10.83 -4.70 -13.89
CA ILE A 11 -9.59 -3.98 -13.56
C ILE A 11 -8.43 -4.80 -14.09
N GLU A 12 -7.68 -4.25 -15.04
CA GLU A 12 -6.50 -4.87 -15.66
C GLU A 12 -5.28 -3.96 -15.47
N GLY A 13 -4.39 -4.35 -14.57
CA GLY A 13 -3.30 -3.47 -14.15
C GLY A 13 -3.84 -2.21 -13.48
N THR A 14 -3.65 -1.06 -14.13
CA THR A 14 -4.20 0.23 -13.70
C THR A 14 -5.51 0.59 -14.40
N GLU A 15 -5.87 -0.07 -15.48
CA GLU A 15 -7.04 0.27 -16.29
C GLU A 15 -8.33 -0.22 -15.62
N VAL A 16 -9.35 0.63 -15.60
CA VAL A 16 -10.67 0.34 -15.05
C VAL A 16 -11.68 0.48 -16.18
N THR A 17 -12.25 -0.65 -16.59
CA THR A 17 -13.32 -0.69 -17.59
C THR A 17 -14.66 -0.95 -16.92
N VAL A 18 -15.70 -0.22 -17.33
CA VAL A 18 -17.07 -0.38 -16.83
C VAL A 18 -18.01 -0.57 -18.01
N VAL A 19 -18.82 -1.63 -17.97
CA VAL A 19 -19.81 -1.94 -19.00
C VAL A 19 -21.19 -1.99 -18.37
N VAL A 20 -22.06 -1.07 -18.79
CA VAL A 20 -23.46 -0.94 -18.33
C VAL A 20 -24.34 -0.57 -19.50
N THR A 21 -25.54 -1.14 -19.56
CA THR A 21 -26.51 -0.97 -20.66
C THR A 21 -27.82 -0.35 -20.21
N SER A 22 -28.02 -0.19 -18.89
CA SER A 22 -29.22 0.42 -18.33
C SER A 22 -28.91 1.30 -17.12
N ALA A 23 -29.85 2.18 -16.78
CA ALA A 23 -29.73 3.05 -15.61
C ALA A 23 -29.67 2.26 -14.29
N GLU A 24 -30.31 1.09 -14.21
CA GLU A 24 -30.25 0.23 -13.03
C GLU A 24 -28.87 -0.44 -12.89
N GLU A 25 -28.33 -0.94 -13.99
CA GLU A 25 -26.97 -1.48 -14.05
C GLU A 25 -25.92 -0.42 -13.70
N ALA A 26 -26.10 0.81 -14.18
CA ALA A 26 -25.22 1.93 -13.85
C ALA A 26 -25.21 2.25 -12.34
N LYS A 27 -26.38 2.27 -11.69
CA LYS A 27 -26.46 2.45 -10.23
C LYS A 27 -25.78 1.30 -9.49
N ALA A 28 -25.92 0.07 -9.97
CA ALA A 28 -25.25 -1.10 -9.40
C ALA A 28 -23.72 -1.03 -9.59
N ALA A 29 -23.26 -0.67 -10.79
CA ALA A 29 -21.84 -0.51 -11.10
C ALA A 29 -21.17 0.57 -10.25
N ILE A 30 -21.85 1.69 -9.99
CA ILE A 30 -21.33 2.73 -9.06
C ILE A 30 -21.10 2.15 -7.66
N LYS A 31 -21.99 1.28 -7.17
CA LYS A 31 -21.81 0.62 -5.86
C LYS A 31 -20.60 -0.33 -5.90
N GLU A 32 -20.43 -1.10 -6.97
CA GLU A 32 -19.26 -1.96 -7.16
C GLU A 32 -17.96 -1.16 -7.20
N LEU A 33 -17.91 -0.07 -7.97
CA LEU A 33 -16.75 0.84 -8.03
C LEU A 33 -16.40 1.42 -6.67
N LYS A 34 -17.40 1.90 -5.92
CA LYS A 34 -17.21 2.45 -4.55
C LYS A 34 -16.73 1.37 -3.58
N HIS A 35 -17.19 0.13 -3.73
CA HIS A 35 -16.67 -1.00 -2.95
C HIS A 35 -15.21 -1.27 -3.30
N LYS A 36 -14.88 -1.41 -4.59
CA LYS A 36 -13.51 -1.62 -5.06
C LYS A 36 -12.55 -0.54 -4.58
N LYS A 37 -12.97 0.72 -4.64
CA LYS A 37 -12.20 1.83 -4.10
C LYS A 37 -11.83 1.64 -2.63
N LYS A 38 -12.76 1.16 -1.81
CA LYS A 38 -12.48 0.88 -0.38
C LYS A 38 -11.48 -0.27 -0.22
N GLU A 39 -11.59 -1.34 -1.00
CA GLU A 39 -10.64 -2.46 -0.98
C GLU A 39 -9.21 -1.98 -1.32
N TYR A 40 -9.05 -1.23 -2.41
CA TYR A 40 -7.75 -0.66 -2.80
C TYR A 40 -7.23 0.36 -1.78
N ALA A 41 -8.10 1.16 -1.17
CA ALA A 41 -7.69 2.09 -0.11
C ALA A 41 -7.18 1.34 1.13
N TRP A 42 -7.75 0.18 1.46
CA TRP A 42 -7.26 -0.67 2.53
C TRP A 42 -5.92 -1.33 2.19
N LEU A 43 -5.76 -1.82 0.95
CA LEU A 43 -4.48 -2.33 0.46
C LEU A 43 -3.38 -1.28 0.54
N LYS A 44 -3.64 -0.06 0.07
CA LYS A 44 -2.71 1.08 0.19
C LYS A 44 -2.30 1.32 1.64
N LYS A 45 -3.27 1.33 2.56
CA LYS A 45 -3.01 1.52 4.00
C LYS A 45 -2.12 0.40 4.57
N ALA A 46 -2.35 -0.85 4.17
CA ALA A 46 -1.53 -1.98 4.61
C ALA A 46 -0.07 -1.84 4.14
N ILE A 47 0.15 -1.57 2.84
CA ILE A 47 1.49 -1.37 2.27
C ILE A 47 2.19 -0.16 2.90
N THR A 48 1.46 0.94 3.09
CA THR A 48 2.01 2.15 3.73
C THR A 48 2.49 1.87 5.15
N ARG A 49 1.74 1.07 5.94
CA ARG A 49 2.16 0.64 7.29
C ARG A 49 3.44 -0.19 7.23
N GLN A 50 3.56 -1.09 6.26
CA GLN A 50 4.77 -1.89 6.08
C GLN A 50 5.98 -1.02 5.70
N ILE A 51 5.82 -0.06 4.77
CA ILE A 51 6.86 0.92 4.41
C ILE A 51 7.34 1.67 5.66
N GLN A 52 6.40 2.19 6.47
CA GLN A 52 6.73 2.90 7.71
C GLN A 52 7.45 2.00 8.73
N ALA A 53 7.09 0.72 8.82
CA ALA A 53 7.76 -0.23 9.70
C ALA A 53 9.23 -0.45 9.29
N VAL A 54 9.48 -0.63 7.99
CA VAL A 54 10.84 -0.78 7.44
C VAL A 54 11.67 0.51 7.60
N GLU A 55 11.05 1.68 7.45
CA GLU A 55 11.75 2.94 7.69
C GLU A 55 12.12 3.14 9.16
N ARG A 56 11.23 2.74 10.08
CA ARG A 56 11.51 2.80 11.52
C ARG A 56 12.63 1.84 11.93
N SER A 57 12.68 0.63 11.37
CA SER A 57 13.78 -0.30 11.63
C SER A 57 15.12 0.24 11.11
N LYS A 58 15.16 0.82 9.91
CA LYS A 58 16.36 1.51 9.38
C LYS A 58 16.84 2.65 10.29
N LYS A 59 15.92 3.46 10.83
CA LYS A 59 16.28 4.54 11.76
C LYS A 59 16.83 4.02 13.08
N ARG A 60 16.28 2.94 13.63
CA ARG A 60 16.77 2.29 14.86
C ARG A 60 18.15 1.64 14.71
N MET A 61 18.49 1.19 13.50
CA MET A 61 19.81 0.62 13.18
C MET A 61 20.92 1.65 12.99
N ARG A 62 20.62 2.96 12.96
CA ARG A 62 21.68 3.98 12.93
C ARG A 62 22.45 3.93 14.25
N PRO A 63 23.77 3.69 14.25
CA PRO A 63 24.53 3.62 15.49
C PRO A 63 24.40 4.95 16.23
N ALA A 64 24.00 4.90 17.49
CA ALA A 64 24.07 6.07 18.37
C ALA A 64 25.52 6.57 18.37
N LYS A 65 25.71 7.88 18.19
CA LYS A 65 27.04 8.51 18.27
C LYS A 65 27.73 8.01 19.54
N LYS A 66 28.86 7.32 19.40
CA LYS A 66 29.59 6.74 20.54
C LYS A 66 29.78 7.82 21.62
N PRO A 67 29.28 7.63 22.84
CA PRO A 67 29.59 8.56 23.93
C PRO A 67 31.10 8.54 24.15
N ARG A 68 31.72 9.73 24.14
CA ARG A 68 33.13 9.89 24.51
C ARG A 68 33.26 9.55 26.00
N GLY A 69 33.91 8.42 26.30
CA GLY A 69 34.11 7.88 27.66
C GLY A 69 33.32 6.60 27.91
N GLN A 70 33.87 5.44 27.52
CA GLN A 70 33.24 4.12 27.77
C GLN A 70 33.95 3.39 28.89
N THR A 71 33.26 3.21 30.01
CA THR A 71 33.60 2.29 31.11
C THR A 71 33.56 0.83 30.64
N TRP A 72 34.31 -0.08 31.27
CA TRP A 72 34.39 -1.49 30.85
C TRP A 72 33.03 -2.20 30.78
N LEU A 73 32.11 -1.88 31.70
CA LEU A 73 30.73 -2.37 31.71
C LEU A 73 29.94 -1.95 30.46
N ALA A 74 30.18 -0.74 29.94
CA ALA A 74 29.53 -0.26 28.72
C ALA A 74 30.01 -1.00 27.46
N ARG A 75 31.24 -1.56 27.48
CA ARG A 75 31.75 -2.40 26.38
C ARG A 75 31.10 -3.78 26.41
N VAL A 76 30.97 -4.40 27.59
CA VAL A 76 30.31 -5.71 27.73
C VAL A 76 28.83 -5.62 27.34
N ALA A 77 28.13 -4.56 27.80
CA ALA A 77 26.73 -4.33 27.43
C ALA A 77 26.54 -4.10 25.92
N SER A 78 27.48 -3.44 25.23
CA SER A 78 27.36 -3.27 23.78
C SER A 78 27.59 -4.56 23.02
N VAL A 79 28.52 -5.42 23.45
CA VAL A 79 28.80 -6.72 22.81
C VAL A 79 27.60 -7.65 22.94
N VAL A 80 26.95 -7.71 24.11
CA VAL A 80 25.73 -8.50 24.32
C VAL A 80 24.54 -7.94 23.51
N GLY A 81 24.44 -6.62 23.40
CA GLY A 81 23.45 -5.94 22.56
C GLY A 81 23.66 -6.19 21.06
N ASP A 82 24.90 -6.31 20.61
CA ASP A 82 25.22 -6.59 19.21
C ASP A 82 24.98 -8.08 18.85
N LEU A 83 25.24 -9.01 19.78
CA LEU A 83 24.95 -10.44 19.58
C LEU A 83 23.45 -10.75 19.46
N THR A 84 22.61 -10.04 20.21
CA THR A 84 21.14 -10.23 20.20
C THR A 84 20.45 -9.56 19.00
N ARG A 85 21.14 -8.66 18.28
CA ARG A 85 20.60 -7.94 17.10
C ARG A 85 20.82 -8.65 15.76
N GLY A 86 21.68 -9.68 15.70
CA GLY A 86 22.02 -10.38 14.46
C GLY A 86 20.81 -10.80 13.60
N PRO A 87 19.75 -11.43 14.17
CA PRO A 87 18.57 -11.86 13.41
C PRO A 87 17.72 -10.69 12.89
N GLU A 88 17.63 -9.59 13.64
CA GLU A 88 16.85 -8.41 13.25
C GLU A 88 17.53 -7.65 12.11
N ILE A 89 18.86 -7.59 12.10
CA ILE A 89 19.64 -6.91 11.04
C ILE A 89 19.48 -7.63 9.70
N ILE A 90 19.50 -8.96 9.69
CA ILE A 90 19.32 -9.77 8.48
C ILE A 90 17.89 -9.62 7.94
N ARG A 91 16.87 -9.71 8.81
CA ARG A 91 15.46 -9.48 8.42
C ARG A 91 15.21 -8.05 7.93
N ALA A 92 15.83 -7.05 8.57
CA ALA A 92 15.72 -5.66 8.15
C ALA A 92 16.44 -5.37 6.83
N GLY A 93 17.55 -6.04 6.53
CA GLY A 93 18.29 -5.93 5.27
C GLY A 93 17.50 -6.47 4.07
N VAL A 94 16.84 -7.61 4.22
CA VAL A 94 15.96 -8.19 3.19
C VAL A 94 14.75 -7.27 2.95
N ALA A 95 14.08 -6.83 4.02
CA ALA A 95 12.94 -5.90 3.91
C ALA A 95 13.34 -4.51 3.36
N ALA A 96 14.60 -4.10 3.53
CA ALA A 96 15.12 -2.83 3.03
C ALA A 96 15.26 -2.80 1.51
N GLY A 97 15.57 -3.94 0.87
CA GLY A 97 15.67 -4.09 -0.58
C GLY A 97 14.32 -4.06 -1.28
N GLU A 98 13.24 -4.43 -0.57
CA GLU A 98 11.87 -4.42 -1.11
C GLU A 98 11.20 -3.05 -1.05
N LEU A 99 11.75 -2.09 -0.31
CA LEU A 99 11.17 -0.75 -0.12
C LEU A 99 10.85 -0.03 -1.46
N PRO A 100 11.72 -0.04 -2.48
CA PRO A 100 11.40 0.54 -3.79
C PRO A 100 10.23 -0.17 -4.49
N ALA A 101 10.13 -1.51 -4.36
CA ALA A 101 9.04 -2.28 -4.95
C ALA A 101 7.70 -1.94 -4.29
N MET A 102 7.66 -1.88 -2.95
CA MET A 102 6.47 -1.48 -2.19
C MET A 102 5.99 -0.06 -2.53
N ARG A 103 6.94 0.86 -2.79
CA ARG A 103 6.60 2.22 -3.22
C ARG A 103 6.01 2.26 -4.63
N ARG A 104 6.54 1.44 -5.55
CA ARG A 104 5.98 1.28 -6.90
C ARG A 104 4.56 0.72 -6.82
N GLU A 105 4.35 -0.31 -6.00
CA GLU A 105 3.02 -0.89 -5.77
C GLU A 105 2.04 0.13 -5.18
N CYS A 106 2.47 0.92 -4.20
CA CYS A 106 1.66 2.01 -3.64
C CYS A 106 1.26 3.04 -4.70
N LYS A 107 2.19 3.39 -5.60
CA LYS A 107 1.90 4.27 -6.74
C LYS A 107 0.90 3.64 -7.72
N THR A 108 1.07 2.37 -8.06
CA THR A 108 0.12 1.64 -8.90
C THR A 108 -1.28 1.62 -8.29
N ILE A 109 -1.40 1.44 -6.98
CA ILE A 109 -2.69 1.51 -6.27
C ILE A 109 -3.28 2.93 -6.34
N ASP A 110 -2.47 3.97 -6.25
CA ASP A 110 -2.93 5.36 -6.41
C ASP A 110 -3.48 5.62 -7.82
N ASP A 111 -2.80 5.09 -8.84
CA ASP A 111 -3.28 5.18 -10.23
C ASP A 111 -4.62 4.43 -10.39
N ILE A 112 -4.77 3.25 -9.79
CA ILE A 112 -6.05 2.50 -9.79
C ILE A 112 -7.15 3.29 -9.07
N LEU A 113 -6.86 3.86 -7.91
CA LEU A 113 -7.84 4.65 -7.15
C LEU A 113 -8.31 5.87 -7.94
N HIS A 114 -7.40 6.55 -8.64
CA HIS A 114 -7.72 7.67 -9.52
C HIS A 114 -8.62 7.23 -10.69
N ASN A 115 -8.31 6.08 -11.31
CA ASN A 115 -9.10 5.56 -12.42
C ASN A 115 -10.49 5.08 -11.97
N LEU A 116 -10.60 4.52 -10.76
CA LEU A 116 -11.89 4.18 -10.16
C LEU A 116 -12.76 5.43 -9.95
N ASP A 117 -12.19 6.53 -9.46
CA ASP A 117 -12.90 7.79 -9.28
C ASP A 117 -13.34 8.39 -10.62
N SER A 118 -12.46 8.36 -11.63
CA SER A 118 -12.79 8.79 -12.98
C SER A 118 -13.92 7.95 -13.58
N ALA A 119 -13.89 6.63 -13.41
CA ALA A 119 -14.94 5.73 -13.88
C ALA A 119 -16.29 6.00 -13.18
N VAL A 120 -16.29 6.29 -11.87
CA VAL A 120 -17.51 6.67 -11.15
C VAL A 120 -18.11 7.94 -11.77
N LEU A 121 -17.30 8.98 -11.99
CA LEU A 121 -17.75 10.23 -12.60
C LEU A 121 -18.31 10.03 -14.01
N GLN A 122 -17.68 9.18 -14.83
CA GLN A 122 -18.17 8.87 -16.18
C GLN A 122 -19.53 8.17 -16.16
N VAL A 123 -19.71 7.19 -15.26
CA VAL A 123 -20.99 6.48 -15.12
C VAL A 123 -22.07 7.39 -14.55
N GLU A 124 -21.75 8.22 -13.55
CA GLU A 124 -22.66 9.22 -12.99
C GLU A 124 -23.07 10.25 -14.06
N GLY A 125 -22.14 10.70 -14.90
CA GLY A 125 -22.41 11.58 -16.03
C GLY A 125 -23.35 10.97 -17.06
N ARG A 126 -23.11 9.73 -17.49
CA ARG A 126 -24.02 8.99 -18.40
C ARG A 126 -25.42 8.83 -17.81
N LEU A 127 -25.50 8.61 -16.49
CA LEU A 127 -26.76 8.46 -15.79
C LEU A 127 -27.59 9.75 -15.75
N LEU A 128 -26.93 10.90 -15.59
CA LEU A 128 -27.58 12.22 -15.63
C LEU A 128 -28.05 12.60 -17.04
N HIS A 129 -27.31 12.19 -18.07
CA HIS A 129 -27.63 12.47 -19.47
C HIS A 129 -28.48 11.38 -20.14
N HIS A 130 -28.98 10.39 -19.39
CA HIS A 130 -29.75 9.24 -19.91
C HIS A 130 -29.10 8.56 -21.13
N SER A 131 -27.78 8.52 -21.17
CA SER A 131 -26.99 8.02 -22.31
C SER A 131 -26.43 6.64 -21.96
N PHE A 132 -27.19 5.59 -22.29
CA PHE A 132 -26.84 4.19 -22.11
C PHE A 132 -26.93 3.43 -23.43
#